data_AF-A0A8H7F9I2-F1
#
_entry.id   AF-A0A8H7F9I2-F1
#
_cell.length_a   1.000
_cell.length_b   1.000
_cell.length_c   1.000
_cell.angle_alpha   90.00
_cell.angle_beta   90.00
_cell.angle_gamma   90.00
#
_symmetry.space_group_name_H-M   'P 1'
#
loop_
_entity.id
_entity.type
_entity.pdbx_description
1 polymer ?
#
loop_
_entity_poly.entity_id
_entity_poly.type
_entity_poly.pdbx_seq_one_letter_code
_entity_poly.pdbx_strand_id
1 'polypeptide(L)'
;MNAVPANLVSAFRLPENSILVKGVKDPSAGSRTPHEYYMGLAASLWYSSFRLFLQSFSEPISRGSVTLNSNDPFDQQNVDLAFLVEDLDTQILLQAYRTAKAQIEHPLMKGFALDRLSPPPRRYVAVMQHSTLVIWVWCQCISELIGTRWTH
;
A
#
# COMPACT_ATOMS: atom_id res chain seq x y z
N MET A 1 8.98 10.25 16.41
CA MET A 1 8.18 10.56 15.21
C MET A 1 6.83 11.07 15.69
N ASN A 2 6.48 12.33 15.44
CA ASN A 2 5.15 12.83 15.76
C ASN A 2 4.26 12.52 14.56
N ALA A 3 3.43 11.48 14.64
CA ALA A 3 2.46 11.19 13.60
C ALA A 3 1.40 12.29 13.62
N VAL A 4 1.29 13.06 12.53
CA VAL A 4 0.13 13.94 12.35
C VAL A 4 -1.06 13.03 12.02
N PRO A 5 -2.16 13.08 12.78
CA PRO A 5 -3.31 12.22 12.52
C PRO A 5 -3.85 12.47 11.12
N ALA A 6 -4.37 11.41 10.49
CA ALA A 6 -5.07 11.54 9.22
C ALA A 6 -6.21 12.55 9.37
N ASN A 7 -6.11 13.67 8.67
CA ASN A 7 -7.14 14.71 8.65
C ASN A 7 -8.17 14.47 7.54
N LEU A 8 -7.88 13.56 6.61
CA LEU A 8 -8.76 13.18 5.52
C LEU A 8 -8.70 11.68 5.26
N VAL A 9 -9.89 11.05 5.31
CA VAL A 9 -10.14 9.70 4.82
C VAL A 9 -11.14 9.80 3.69
N SER A 10 -10.85 9.17 2.56
CA SER A 10 -11.74 9.06 1.41
C SER A 10 -12.04 7.60 1.16
N ALA A 11 -13.26 7.29 0.74
CA ALA A 11 -13.71 5.94 0.47
C ALA A 11 -14.21 5.88 -0.97
N PHE A 12 -13.71 4.91 -1.74
CA PHE A 12 -14.06 4.77 -3.15
C PHE A 12 -14.60 3.37 -3.44
N ARG A 13 -15.44 3.31 -4.46
CA ARG A 13 -16.04 2.09 -4.97
C ARG A 13 -15.76 2.01 -6.45
N LEU A 14 -15.53 0.81 -6.94
CA LEU A 14 -15.38 0.58 -8.37
C LEU A 14 -16.71 0.89 -9.09
N PRO A 15 -16.65 1.48 -10.29
CA PRO A 15 -17.84 1.64 -11.12
C PRO A 15 -18.49 0.29 -11.43
N GLU A 16 -19.82 0.23 -11.40
CA GLU A 16 -20.60 -0.99 -11.69
C GLU A 16 -20.36 -1.52 -13.12
N ASN A 17 -20.00 -0.63 -14.04
CA ASN A 17 -19.67 -0.97 -15.42
C ASN A 17 -18.20 -1.37 -15.63
N SER A 18 -17.39 -1.44 -14.57
CA SER A 18 -15.99 -1.82 -14.69
C SER A 18 -15.86 -3.29 -15.11
N ILE A 19 -14.96 -3.55 -16.06
CA ILE A 19 -14.65 -4.92 -16.50
C ILE A 19 -14.13 -5.82 -15.38
N LEU A 20 -13.59 -5.22 -14.30
CA LEU A 20 -12.99 -5.93 -13.16
C LEU A 20 -14.06 -6.60 -12.28
N VAL A 21 -15.24 -5.99 -12.18
CA VAL A 21 -16.37 -6.52 -11.39
C VAL A 21 -17.38 -7.26 -12.28
N LYS A 22 -17.26 -7.14 -13.61
CA LYS A 22 -18.18 -7.76 -14.56
C LYS A 22 -17.94 -9.27 -14.65
N GLY A 23 -18.81 -10.04 -14.00
CA GLY A 23 -18.78 -11.50 -14.01
C GLY A 23 -18.22 -12.13 -12.74
N VAL A 24 -17.73 -11.32 -11.79
CA VAL A 24 -17.33 -11.77 -10.46
C VAL A 24 -18.36 -11.27 -9.45
N LYS A 25 -18.71 -12.11 -8.47
CA LYS A 25 -19.55 -11.67 -7.35
C LYS A 25 -18.79 -10.59 -6.59
N ASP A 26 -19.41 -9.41 -6.47
CA ASP A 26 -18.88 -8.29 -5.69
C ASP A 26 -18.47 -8.77 -4.28
N PRO A 27 -17.18 -8.61 -3.89
CA PRO A 27 -16.70 -9.07 -2.58
C PRO A 27 -17.19 -8.19 -1.44
N SER A 28 -17.80 -7.04 -1.74
CA SER A 28 -18.21 -6.10 -0.72
C SER A 28 -19.39 -6.56 0.11
N ALA A 29 -19.44 -6.10 1.36
CA ALA A 29 -20.52 -6.41 2.30
C ALA A 29 -21.89 -5.91 1.80
N GLY A 30 -21.91 -4.98 0.84
CA GLY A 30 -23.12 -4.52 0.19
C GLY A 30 -22.85 -3.42 -0.84
N SER A 31 -23.90 -3.04 -1.59
CA SER A 31 -23.79 -2.07 -2.69
C SER A 31 -23.32 -0.66 -2.29
N ARG A 32 -23.37 -0.34 -1.00
CA ARG A 32 -22.94 0.96 -0.45
C ARG A 32 -21.58 0.92 0.24
N THR A 33 -20.94 -0.24 0.28
CA THR A 33 -19.65 -0.41 0.93
C THR A 33 -18.52 -0.07 -0.06
N PRO A 34 -17.53 0.73 0.33
CA PRO A 34 -16.39 1.02 -0.53
C PRO A 34 -15.48 -0.21 -0.64
N HIS A 35 -14.85 -0.38 -1.80
CA HIS A 35 -13.82 -1.41 -1.99
C HIS A 35 -12.47 -0.93 -1.45
N GLU A 36 -12.20 0.37 -1.56
CA GLU A 36 -10.92 0.95 -1.17
C GLU A 36 -11.13 2.16 -0.26
N TYR A 37 -10.24 2.28 0.72
CA TYR A 37 -10.10 3.43 1.56
C TYR A 37 -8.75 4.08 1.31
N TYR A 38 -8.76 5.40 1.39
CA TYR A 38 -7.63 6.25 1.13
C TYR A 38 -7.43 7.18 2.30
N MET A 39 -6.21 7.25 2.82
CA MET A 39 -5.87 8.07 3.97
C MET A 39 -4.61 8.89 3.67
N GLY A 40 -4.75 10.21 3.77
CA GLY A 40 -3.62 11.14 3.68
C GLY A 40 -2.95 11.31 5.03
N LEU A 41 -1.67 10.99 5.11
CA LEU A 41 -0.82 11.21 6.28
C LEU A 41 0.27 12.24 5.94
N ALA A 42 0.38 13.27 6.76
CA ALA A 42 1.53 14.15 6.72
C ALA A 42 2.65 13.53 7.56
N ALA A 43 3.79 13.26 6.92
CA ALA A 43 4.97 12.73 7.59
C ALA A 43 6.15 13.69 7.37
N SER A 44 6.82 14.09 8.45
CA SER A 44 8.09 14.81 8.37
C SER A 44 9.23 13.88 8.72
N LEU A 45 10.23 13.80 7.85
CA LEU A 45 11.52 13.20 8.15
C LEU A 45 12.53 14.34 8.17
N TRP A 46 13.06 14.69 9.35
CA TRP A 46 14.17 15.62 9.63
C TRP A 46 14.30 16.89 8.74
N TYR A 47 14.65 16.74 7.46
CA TYR A 47 14.87 17.82 6.48
C TYR A 47 13.88 17.85 5.32
N SER A 48 12.85 17.00 5.34
CA SER A 48 11.93 16.80 4.22
C SER A 48 10.51 16.50 4.71
N SER A 49 9.55 17.20 4.12
CA SER A 49 8.12 16.98 4.36
C SER A 49 7.58 16.12 3.23
N PHE A 50 7.01 14.96 3.56
CA PHE A 50 6.35 14.09 2.61
C PHE A 50 4.87 13.97 2.97
N ARG A 51 4.05 13.79 1.93
CA ARG A 51 2.69 13.29 2.12
C ARG A 51 2.69 11.82 1.77
N LEU A 52 2.39 10.99 2.75
CA LEU A 52 2.16 9.57 2.55
C LEU A 52 0.67 9.38 2.28
N PHE A 53 0.37 8.60 1.26
CA PHE A 53 -0.98 8.21 0.94
C PHE A 53 -1.10 6.71 1.20
N LEU A 54 -1.82 6.35 2.25
CA LEU A 54 -2.10 4.97 2.59
C LEU A 54 -3.38 4.54 1.89
N GLN A 55 -3.30 3.42 1.21
CA GLN A 55 -4.44 2.74 0.62
C GLN A 55 -4.70 1.49 1.42
N SER A 56 -5.93 1.31 1.87
CA SER A 56 -6.38 0.04 2.44
C SER A 56 -7.50 -0.53 1.60
N PHE A 57 -7.40 -1.83 1.39
CA PHE A 57 -8.40 -2.62 0.71
C PHE A 57 -9.23 -3.34 1.77
N SER A 58 -10.54 -3.12 1.78
CA SER A 58 -11.41 -3.55 2.88
C SER A 58 -11.78 -5.02 2.79
N GLU A 59 -12.01 -5.51 1.58
CA GLU A 59 -12.71 -6.77 1.33
C GLU A 59 -11.95 -7.61 0.29
N PRO A 60 -10.78 -8.17 0.68
CA PRO A 60 -10.09 -9.11 -0.18
C PRO A 60 -10.91 -10.36 -0.42
N ILE A 61 -10.74 -10.97 -1.58
CA ILE A 61 -11.26 -12.29 -1.90
C ILE A 61 -10.28 -13.35 -1.42
N SER A 62 -8.98 -13.06 -1.47
CA SER A 62 -7.96 -13.97 -0.94
C SER A 62 -8.23 -14.30 0.52
N ARG A 63 -8.04 -15.57 0.88
CA ARG A 63 -8.26 -16.09 2.24
C ARG A 63 -6.99 -16.78 2.72
N GLY A 64 -6.46 -16.27 3.83
CA GLY A 64 -5.33 -16.86 4.53
C GLY A 64 -5.76 -18.00 5.48
N SER A 65 -4.77 -18.56 6.17
CA SER A 65 -4.96 -19.53 7.24
C SER A 65 -4.00 -19.26 8.40
N VAL A 66 -4.44 -19.64 9.60
CA VAL A 66 -3.60 -19.64 10.79
C VAL A 66 -3.58 -21.06 11.31
N THR A 67 -2.39 -21.65 11.42
CA THR A 67 -2.20 -23.03 11.85
C THR A 67 -1.24 -23.10 13.02
N LEU A 68 -1.50 -24.03 13.94
CA LEU A 68 -0.58 -24.27 15.06
C LEU A 68 0.72 -24.86 14.50
N ASN A 69 1.85 -24.28 14.91
CA ASN A 69 3.17 -24.80 14.54
C ASN A 69 3.57 -25.98 15.43
N SER A 70 3.12 -25.99 16.68
CA SER A 70 3.35 -27.05 17.65
C SER A 70 2.17 -27.20 18.61
N ASN A 71 2.26 -28.14 19.55
CA ASN A 71 1.29 -28.31 20.63
C ASN A 71 1.60 -27.42 21.86
N ASP A 72 2.69 -26.66 21.84
CA ASP A 72 3.03 -25.71 22.91
C ASP A 72 2.22 -24.41 22.72
N PRO A 73 1.38 -24.00 23.69
CA PRO A 73 0.58 -22.77 23.57
C PRO A 73 1.43 -21.48 23.62
N PHE A 74 2.72 -21.56 23.97
CA PHE A 74 3.64 -20.43 23.95
C PHE A 74 4.42 -20.32 22.64
N ASP A 75 4.36 -21.34 21.78
CA ASP A 75 4.99 -21.29 20.46
C ASP A 75 4.21 -20.38 19.50
N GLN A 76 4.96 -19.74 18.60
CA GLN A 76 4.36 -18.92 17.55
C GLN A 76 3.64 -19.80 16.53
N GLN A 77 2.40 -19.44 16.24
CA GLN A 77 1.59 -20.04 15.19
C GLN A 77 2.08 -19.64 13.80
N ASN A 78 1.82 -20.50 12.81
CA ASN A 78 2.05 -20.20 11.41
C ASN A 78 0.91 -19.33 10.88
N VAL A 79 1.24 -18.14 10.41
CA VAL A 79 0.27 -17.17 9.85
C VAL A 79 0.55 -17.02 8.36
N ASP A 80 -0.36 -17.53 7.54
CA ASP A 80 -0.38 -17.27 6.10
C ASP A 80 -1.55 -16.35 5.78
N LEU A 81 -1.28 -15.13 5.32
CA LEU A 81 -2.31 -14.15 5.02
C LEU A 81 -2.83 -14.28 3.58
N ALA A 82 -2.18 -15.07 2.74
CA ALA A 82 -2.51 -15.25 1.32
C ALA A 82 -2.74 -13.92 0.60
N PHE A 83 -1.92 -12.89 0.88
CA PHE A 83 -2.12 -11.59 0.26
C PHE A 83 -1.94 -11.65 -1.25
N LEU A 84 -2.94 -11.10 -1.98
CA LEU A 84 -2.90 -10.93 -3.43
C LEU A 84 -2.81 -12.23 -4.23
N VAL A 85 -3.28 -13.35 -3.66
CA VAL A 85 -3.35 -14.64 -4.36
C VAL A 85 -4.39 -14.59 -5.47
N GLU A 86 -5.52 -13.91 -5.24
CA GLU A 86 -6.56 -13.71 -6.24
C GLU A 86 -6.27 -12.48 -7.11
N ASP A 87 -6.37 -12.65 -8.43
CA ASP A 87 -6.09 -11.58 -9.40
C ASP A 87 -6.97 -10.33 -9.19
N LEU A 88 -8.22 -10.53 -8.74
CA LEU A 88 -9.15 -9.43 -8.50
C LEU A 88 -8.65 -8.49 -7.38
N ASP A 89 -7.99 -9.03 -6.34
CA ASP A 89 -7.44 -8.21 -5.26
C ASP A 89 -6.33 -7.28 -5.80
N THR A 90 -5.49 -7.80 -6.69
CA THR A 90 -4.43 -7.01 -7.35
C THR A 90 -5.00 -5.98 -8.31
N GLN A 91 -6.07 -6.34 -9.04
CA GLN A 91 -6.74 -5.41 -9.96
C GLN A 91 -7.42 -4.26 -9.21
N ILE A 92 -8.03 -4.51 -8.06
CA ILE A 92 -8.64 -3.48 -7.22
C ILE A 92 -7.54 -2.54 -6.69
N LEU A 93 -6.45 -3.07 -6.14
CA LEU A 93 -5.32 -2.23 -5.68
C LEU A 93 -4.67 -1.42 -6.81
N LEU A 94 -4.57 -1.98 -8.02
CA LEU A 94 -4.06 -1.25 -9.18
C LEU A 94 -4.98 -0.08 -9.53
N GLN A 95 -6.29 -0.29 -9.44
CA GLN A 95 -7.26 0.78 -9.66
C GLN A 95 -7.18 1.85 -8.57
N ALA A 96 -7.04 1.44 -7.30
CA ALA A 96 -6.81 2.34 -6.17
C ALA A 96 -5.57 3.22 -6.41
N TYR A 97 -4.47 2.63 -6.86
CA TYR A 97 -3.24 3.36 -7.19
C TYR A 97 -3.49 4.39 -8.30
N ARG A 98 -4.22 4.03 -9.36
CA ARG A 98 -4.58 4.95 -10.45
C ARG A 98 -5.44 6.10 -9.96
N THR A 99 -6.41 5.83 -9.09
CA THR A 99 -7.27 6.84 -8.46
C THR A 99 -6.42 7.84 -7.66
N ALA A 100 -5.54 7.37 -6.79
CA ALA A 100 -4.66 8.24 -6.01
C ALA A 100 -3.70 9.05 -6.87
N LYS A 101 -3.13 8.43 -7.91
CA LYS A 101 -2.29 9.14 -8.88
C LYS A 101 -3.07 10.29 -9.53
N ALA A 102 -4.30 10.03 -9.99
CA ALA A 102 -5.16 11.05 -10.59
C ALA A 102 -5.50 12.19 -9.61
N GLN A 103 -5.70 11.89 -8.33
CA GLN A 103 -5.93 12.91 -7.30
C GLN A 103 -4.71 13.80 -7.06
N ILE A 104 -3.51 13.22 -7.01
CA ILE A 104 -2.25 13.96 -6.82
C ILE A 104 -1.93 14.82 -8.05
N GLU A 105 -2.23 14.32 -9.25
CA GLU A 105 -2.04 15.04 -10.51
C GLU A 105 -3.16 16.06 -10.80
N HIS A 106 -4.20 16.12 -9.96
CA HIS A 106 -5.32 17.03 -10.15
C HIS A 106 -4.86 18.50 -10.08
N PRO A 107 -5.41 19.41 -10.91
CA PRO A 107 -4.98 20.82 -10.96
C PRO A 107 -4.99 21.54 -9.60
N LEU A 108 -5.89 21.14 -8.69
CA LEU A 108 -5.97 21.70 -7.33
C LEU A 108 -4.73 21.37 -6.47
N MET A 109 -4.01 20.29 -6.78
CA MET A 109 -2.81 19.87 -6.06
C MET A 109 -1.53 20.47 -6.66
N LYS A 110 -1.64 21.26 -7.73
CA LYS A 110 -0.50 21.92 -8.38
C LYS A 110 0.20 22.85 -7.39
N GLY A 111 1.49 22.62 -7.18
CA GLY A 111 2.32 23.38 -6.23
C GLY A 111 2.39 22.77 -4.82
N PHE A 112 1.53 21.78 -4.50
CA PHE A 112 1.61 21.02 -3.24
C PHE A 112 2.36 19.70 -3.41
N ALA A 113 2.20 19.04 -4.56
CA ALA A 113 2.96 17.86 -4.94
C ALA A 113 4.17 18.28 -5.79
N LEU A 114 5.36 18.28 -5.20
CA LEU A 114 6.60 18.64 -5.89
C LEU A 114 7.09 17.49 -6.78
N ASP A 115 7.27 16.31 -6.17
CA ASP A 115 7.67 15.10 -6.87
C ASP A 115 7.15 13.88 -6.11
N ARG A 116 7.15 12.73 -6.79
CA ARG A 116 6.74 11.45 -6.25
C ARG A 116 7.96 10.63 -5.86
N LEU A 117 8.03 10.26 -4.58
CA LEU A 117 9.12 9.43 -4.08
C LEU A 117 9.06 7.99 -4.62
N SER A 118 7.86 7.38 -4.64
CA SER A 118 7.68 6.00 -5.09
C SER A 118 6.32 5.78 -5.78
N PRO A 119 6.26 4.99 -6.87
CA PRO A 119 7.41 4.63 -7.71
C PRO A 119 8.02 5.90 -8.34
N PRO A 120 9.35 6.01 -8.49
CA PRO A 120 9.96 7.25 -8.99
C PRO A 120 9.49 7.57 -10.42
N PRO A 121 9.49 8.85 -10.84
CA PRO A 121 9.21 9.21 -12.22
C PRO A 121 10.23 8.55 -13.17
N ARG A 122 9.80 8.18 -14.39
CA ARG A 122 10.68 7.54 -15.39
C ARG A 122 11.96 8.32 -15.71
N ARG A 123 11.98 9.64 -15.45
CA ARG A 123 13.17 10.49 -15.66
C ARG A 123 14.33 10.22 -14.69
N TYR A 124 14.07 9.60 -13.54
CA TYR A 124 15.09 9.38 -12.49
C TYR A 124 15.63 7.95 -12.40
N VAL A 125 15.14 7.03 -13.23
CA VAL A 125 15.59 5.62 -13.23
C VAL A 125 17.07 5.49 -13.61
N ALA A 126 17.62 6.42 -14.40
CA ALA A 126 19.04 6.42 -14.77
C ALA A 126 19.98 6.95 -13.66
N VAL A 127 19.47 7.67 -12.65
CA VAL A 127 20.31 8.31 -11.62
C VAL A 127 20.40 7.46 -10.33
N MET A 128 19.42 6.58 -10.09
CA MET A 128 19.42 5.70 -8.91
C MET A 128 20.44 4.54 -8.95
N GLN A 129 21.19 4.36 -10.05
CA GLN A 129 22.30 3.40 -10.06
C GLN A 129 23.54 3.89 -9.28
N HIS A 130 23.61 5.17 -8.91
CA HIS A 130 24.77 5.75 -8.20
C HIS A 130 24.46 6.21 -6.76
N SER A 131 23.24 5.99 -6.26
CA SER A 131 22.81 6.49 -4.95
C SER A 131 22.71 5.35 -3.94
N THR A 132 23.84 4.97 -3.36
CA THR A 132 23.98 3.94 -2.32
C THR A 132 23.01 4.08 -1.15
N LEU A 133 22.48 5.28 -0.86
CA LEU A 133 21.61 5.53 0.30
C LEU A 133 20.21 4.89 0.21
N VAL A 134 19.66 4.71 -1.00
CA VAL A 134 18.29 4.17 -1.16
C VAL A 134 18.26 2.64 -1.03
N ILE A 135 19.34 1.97 -1.46
CA ILE A 135 19.52 0.53 -1.26
C ILE A 135 19.57 0.21 0.24
N TRP A 136 20.21 1.07 1.05
CA TRP A 136 20.29 0.85 2.50
C TRP A 136 18.93 0.88 3.19
N VAL A 137 18.04 1.83 2.86
CA VAL A 137 16.70 1.89 3.49
C VAL A 137 15.84 0.69 3.08
N TRP A 138 15.99 0.20 1.85
CA TRP A 138 15.26 -0.98 1.37
C TRP A 138 15.82 -2.28 1.97
N CYS A 139 17.14 -2.42 2.10
CA CYS A 139 17.78 -3.56 2.75
C CYS A 139 17.53 -3.59 4.26
N GLN A 140 17.52 -2.44 4.95
CA GLN A 140 17.23 -2.39 6.38
C GLN A 140 15.80 -2.89 6.67
N CYS A 141 14.83 -2.42 5.88
CA CYS A 141 13.41 -2.80 6.03
C CYS A 141 13.18 -4.29 5.72
N ILE A 142 13.90 -4.85 4.74
CA ILE A 142 13.85 -6.29 4.44
C ILE A 142 14.57 -7.13 5.52
N SER A 143 15.69 -6.66 6.06
CA SER A 143 16.43 -7.37 7.11
C SER A 143 15.67 -7.44 8.44
N GLU A 144 14.88 -6.41 8.75
CA GLU A 144 13.99 -6.39 9.92
C GLU A 144 12.74 -7.27 9.72
N LEU A 145 12.29 -7.43 8.48
CA LEU A 145 11.19 -8.34 8.12
C LEU A 145 11.61 -9.83 8.07
N ILE A 146 12.88 -10.13 7.81
CA ILE A 146 13.39 -11.51 7.66
C ILE A 146 14.18 -11.99 8.91
N GLY A 147 14.41 -11.12 9.89
CA GLY A 147 15.08 -11.48 11.15
C GLY A 147 16.56 -11.88 11.00
N THR A 148 17.17 -11.69 9.82
CA THR A 148 18.57 -12.01 9.61
C THR A 148 19.44 -10.82 10.03
N ARG A 149 20.07 -10.97 11.19
CA ARG A 149 21.12 -10.10 11.72
C ARG A 149 22.37 -10.26 10.85
N TRP A 150 22.66 -9.30 9.97
CA TRP A 150 23.92 -9.28 9.24
C TRP A 150 25.04 -8.90 10.20
N THR A 151 26.01 -9.79 10.37
CA THR A 151 27.25 -9.53 11.10
C THR A 151 28.32 -9.08 10.10
N HIS A 152 28.88 -7.90 10.40
CA HIS A 152 30.04 -7.21 9.81
C HIS A 152 29.95 -6.71 8.37
#